data_AF-A0A8B9GSP3-F1
#
_entry.id   AF-A0A8B9GSP3-F1
#
_cell.length_a   1.000
_cell.length_b   1.000
_cell.length_c   1.000
_cell.angle_alpha   90.00
_cell.angle_beta   90.00
_cell.angle_gamma   90.00
#
_symmetry.space_group_name_H-M   'P 1'
#
loop_
_entity.id
_entity.type
_entity.pdbx_description
1 polymer ?
#
loop_
_entity_poly.entity_id
_entity_poly.type
_entity_poly.pdbx_seq_one_letter_code
_entity_poly.pdbx_strand_id
1 'polypeptide(L)'
;GAICYLVARAMDRKIPDFSGTWKMKSSENFEELLKALARTRPESEICCLLAQQSHDEVCNPHLPSVQSLPRWETDRKISCEQTLQKGEGPKTSWTREMTNDGELILTMTADDVVCTRVYIRE
;
A
#
# COMPACT_ATOMS: atom_id res chain seq x y z
N GLY A 1 -7.34 -12.77 -4.52
CA GLY A 1 -7.46 -11.67 -5.49
C GLY A 1 -8.61 -10.73 -5.20
N ALA A 2 -8.50 -9.85 -4.20
CA ALA A 2 -9.58 -8.91 -3.87
C ALA A 2 -9.13 -7.72 -2.99
N ILE A 3 -8.05 -7.00 -3.34
CA ILE A 3 -8.16 -5.53 -3.19
C ILE A 3 -8.90 -5.09 -4.45
N CYS A 4 -10.19 -5.39 -4.38
CA CYS A 4 -11.31 -4.92 -5.17
C CYS A 4 -10.94 -3.72 -6.04
N TYR A 5 -11.05 -3.86 -7.37
CA TYR A 5 -11.82 -2.97 -8.24
C TYR A 5 -12.03 -1.51 -7.79
N LEU A 6 -11.01 -0.83 -7.28
CA LEU A 6 -11.03 0.59 -6.93
C LEU A 6 -10.34 1.26 -8.11
N VAL A 7 -11.01 1.78 -9.12
CA VAL A 7 -12.42 2.12 -9.28
C VAL A 7 -12.74 1.91 -10.75
N ALA A 8 -13.85 1.24 -11.06
CA ALA A 8 -14.37 1.21 -12.42
C ALA A 8 -14.68 2.65 -12.88
N ARG A 9 -13.76 3.25 -13.62
CA ARG A 9 -14.04 4.31 -14.59
C ARG A 9 -13.43 3.90 -15.92
N ALA A 10 -14.17 3.07 -16.64
CA ALA A 10 -14.09 3.05 -18.08
C ALA A 10 -14.56 4.43 -18.57
N MET A 11 -13.65 5.25 -19.10
CA MET A 11 -13.85 6.16 -20.24
C MET A 11 -12.47 6.66 -20.71
N ASP A 12 -11.96 6.01 -21.75
CA ASP A 12 -11.01 6.55 -22.75
C ASP A 12 -9.74 7.29 -22.26
N ARG A 13 -9.04 6.73 -21.27
CA ARG A 13 -7.67 7.15 -20.92
C ARG A 13 -6.79 5.92 -20.71
N LYS A 14 -5.55 5.94 -21.22
CA LYS A 14 -4.53 4.92 -20.97
C LYS A 14 -4.12 4.95 -19.49
N ILE A 15 -4.92 4.33 -18.63
CA ILE A 15 -4.55 4.06 -17.24
C ILE A 15 -3.35 3.09 -17.28
N PRO A 16 -2.24 3.36 -16.58
CA PRO A 16 -1.12 2.44 -16.51
C PRO A 16 -1.58 1.12 -15.89
N ASP A 17 -1.04 0.04 -16.41
CA ASP A 17 -1.31 -1.28 -15.89
C ASP A 17 -0.48 -1.51 -14.62
N PHE A 18 -1.14 -1.49 -13.46
CA PHE A 18 -0.54 -1.83 -12.17
C PHE A 18 -0.46 -3.35 -11.94
N SER A 19 -1.08 -4.17 -12.80
CA SER A 19 -1.01 -5.62 -12.70
C SER A 19 0.33 -6.16 -13.23
N GLY A 20 0.59 -7.45 -12.98
CA GLY A 20 1.82 -8.14 -13.39
C GLY A 20 2.79 -8.42 -12.24
N THR A 21 3.92 -9.01 -12.60
CA THR A 21 4.99 -9.35 -11.66
C THR A 21 5.96 -8.19 -11.53
N TRP A 22 6.27 -7.84 -10.28
CA TRP A 22 7.09 -6.68 -9.94
C TRP A 22 8.29 -7.14 -9.10
N LYS A 23 9.50 -6.83 -9.57
CA LYS A 23 10.75 -7.09 -8.84
C LYS A 23 11.15 -5.85 -8.05
N MET A 24 11.39 -6.01 -6.76
CA MET A 24 11.86 -4.91 -5.91
C MET A 24 13.28 -4.50 -6.32
N LYS A 25 13.46 -3.23 -6.66
CA LYS A 25 14.74 -2.59 -7.02
C LYS A 25 15.41 -1.96 -5.81
N SER A 26 14.65 -1.25 -4.97
CA SER A 26 15.15 -0.61 -3.75
C SER A 26 14.06 -0.49 -2.68
N SER A 27 14.49 -0.36 -1.42
CA SER A 27 13.62 -0.17 -0.26
C SER A 27 14.33 0.70 0.78
N GLU A 28 13.79 1.88 1.05
CA GLU A 28 14.33 2.85 2.00
C GLU A 28 13.43 2.93 3.23
N ASN A 29 14.03 3.05 4.43
CA ASN A 29 13.35 3.25 5.72
C ASN A 29 12.32 2.17 6.12
N PHE A 30 12.43 0.95 5.55
CA PHE A 30 11.49 -0.12 5.87
C PHE A 30 11.60 -0.62 7.31
N GLU A 31 12.82 -0.70 7.86
CA GLU A 31 13.01 -1.13 9.24
C GLU A 31 12.41 -0.13 10.24
N GLU A 32 12.55 1.16 9.98
CA GLU A 32 11.95 2.21 10.81
C GLU A 32 10.41 2.18 10.73
N LEU A 33 9.86 1.87 9.55
CA LEU A 33 8.42 1.65 9.40
C LEU A 33 7.96 0.47 10.27
N LEU A 34 8.67 -0.66 10.23
CA LEU A 34 8.36 -1.82 11.06
C LEU A 34 8.42 -1.48 12.55
N LYS A 35 9.45 -0.74 12.98
CA LYS A 35 9.57 -0.27 14.37
C LYS A 35 8.40 0.63 14.76
N ALA A 36 8.00 1.57 13.90
CA ALA A 36 6.87 2.46 14.16
C ALA A 36 5.55 1.67 14.32
N LEU A 37 5.30 0.69 13.45
CA LEU A 37 4.11 -0.17 13.52
C LEU A 37 4.14 -1.08 14.76
N ALA A 38 5.31 -1.62 15.12
CA ALA A 38 5.49 -2.52 16.26
C ALA A 38 5.36 -1.85 17.63
N ARG A 39 5.30 -0.51 17.71
CA ARG A 39 5.02 0.20 18.98
C ARG A 39 3.62 -0.08 19.52
N THR A 40 2.68 -0.41 18.63
CA THR A 40 1.24 -0.42 18.97
C THR A 40 0.52 -1.68 18.47
N ARG A 41 1.18 -2.50 17.65
CA ARG A 41 0.56 -3.66 17.00
C ARG A 41 1.41 -4.92 17.14
N PRO A 42 0.79 -6.11 17.32
CA PRO A 42 1.50 -7.38 17.23
C PRO A 42 1.94 -7.65 15.78
N GLU A 43 2.98 -8.47 15.63
CA GLU A 43 3.57 -8.84 14.34
C GLU A 43 2.52 -9.35 13.32
N SER A 44 1.54 -10.12 13.78
CA SER A 44 0.45 -10.64 12.93
C SER A 44 -0.43 -9.55 12.31
N GLU A 45 -0.67 -8.44 13.02
CA GLU A 45 -1.41 -7.29 12.51
C GLU A 45 -0.57 -6.44 11.55
N ILE A 46 0.73 -6.30 11.84
CA ILE A 46 1.68 -5.60 10.96
C ILE A 46 1.76 -6.31 9.60
N CYS A 47 1.90 -7.64 9.60
CA CYS A 47 1.92 -8.44 8.38
C CYS A 47 0.65 -8.24 7.55
N CYS A 48 -0.53 -8.22 8.16
CA CYS A 48 -1.78 -7.98 7.44
C CYS A 48 -1.86 -6.56 6.87
N LEU A 49 -1.41 -5.55 7.61
CA LEU A 49 -1.41 -4.16 7.18
C LEU A 49 -0.47 -3.94 5.98
N LEU A 50 0.72 -4.52 6.03
CA LEU A 50 1.68 -4.51 4.91
C LEU A 50 1.21 -5.37 3.73
N ALA A 51 0.53 -6.49 3.97
CA ALA A 51 -0.05 -7.33 2.92
C ALA A 51 -1.12 -6.58 2.10
N GLN A 52 -1.89 -5.69 2.75
CA GLN A 52 -2.82 -4.79 2.05
C GLN A 52 -2.10 -3.76 1.17
N GLN A 53 -0.82 -3.50 1.43
CA GLN A 53 0.02 -2.55 0.71
C GLN A 53 0.85 -3.22 -0.39
N SER A 54 1.15 -4.52 -0.26
CA SER A 54 1.87 -5.31 -1.27
C SER A 54 0.97 -5.80 -2.40
N HIS A 55 1.59 -6.13 -3.53
CA HIS A 55 0.92 -6.82 -4.64
C HIS A 55 0.67 -8.31 -4.33
N ASP A 56 1.36 -8.86 -3.34
CA ASP A 56 1.24 -10.25 -2.92
C ASP A 56 0.04 -10.47 -1.99
N GLU A 57 -0.71 -11.51 -2.34
CA GLU A 57 -1.87 -12.18 -1.74
C GLU A 57 -2.53 -11.65 -0.43
N VAL A 58 -3.82 -11.32 -0.59
CA VAL A 58 -4.98 -11.37 0.33
C VAL A 58 -4.69 -11.37 1.84
N CYS A 59 -4.90 -10.19 2.45
CA CYS A 59 -5.18 -10.05 3.88
C CYS A 59 -6.29 -11.02 4.31
N ASN A 60 -6.05 -11.84 5.35
CA ASN A 60 -7.06 -12.67 5.97
C ASN A 60 -8.26 -11.77 6.35
N PRO A 61 -9.48 -12.01 5.82
CA PRO A 61 -10.65 -11.14 6.05
C PRO A 61 -11.10 -11.10 7.52
N HIS A 62 -10.51 -11.92 8.38
CA HIS A 62 -10.78 -11.97 9.81
C HIS A 62 -9.98 -10.96 10.65
N LEU A 63 -9.25 -10.01 10.04
CA LEU A 63 -8.67 -8.87 10.76
C LEU A 63 -9.53 -7.59 10.54
N PRO A 64 -10.62 -7.41 11.30
CA PRO A 64 -11.53 -6.26 11.15
C PRO A 64 -10.99 -4.96 11.77
N SER A 65 -9.71 -4.86 12.15
CA SER A 65 -9.20 -3.70 12.90
C SER A 65 -8.79 -2.52 12.02
N VAL A 66 -8.66 -2.67 10.70
CA VAL A 66 -8.17 -1.60 9.80
C VAL A 66 -9.09 -1.43 8.59
N GLN A 67 -9.62 -0.23 8.40
CA GLN A 67 -10.38 0.14 7.21
C GLN A 67 -9.45 0.83 6.19
N SER A 68 -9.40 0.29 4.97
CA SER A 68 -8.65 0.87 3.85
C SER A 68 -9.61 1.46 2.82
N LEU A 69 -9.38 2.71 2.43
CA LEU A 69 -10.18 3.41 1.41
C LEU A 69 -9.25 3.94 0.31
N PRO A 70 -8.83 3.08 -0.64
CA PRO A 70 -7.98 3.53 -1.72
C PRO A 70 -8.76 4.42 -2.69
N ARG A 71 -8.09 5.45 -3.20
CA ARG A 71 -8.62 6.47 -4.09
C ARG A 71 -7.57 6.76 -5.16
N TRP A 72 -8.04 7.03 -6.36
CA TRP A 72 -7.17 7.56 -7.41
C TRP A 72 -6.94 9.05 -7.14
N GLU A 73 -5.67 9.44 -6.97
CA GLU A 73 -5.28 10.86 -6.97
C GLU A 73 -5.11 11.37 -8.39
N THR A 74 -4.54 10.53 -9.26
CA THR A 74 -4.32 10.80 -10.68
C THR A 74 -4.50 9.53 -11.48
N ASP A 75 -4.40 9.59 -12.81
CA ASP A 75 -4.44 8.40 -13.67
C ASP A 75 -3.27 7.43 -13.39
N ARG A 76 -2.24 7.84 -12.65
CA ARG A 76 -1.03 7.05 -12.36
C ARG A 76 -0.71 6.91 -10.89
N LYS A 77 -1.55 7.43 -10.01
CA LYS A 77 -1.31 7.43 -8.57
C LYS A 77 -2.56 7.04 -7.81
N ILE A 78 -2.43 5.99 -7.02
CA ILE A 78 -3.43 5.50 -6.07
C ILE A 78 -2.92 5.85 -4.69
N SER A 79 -3.76 6.40 -3.82
CA SER A 79 -3.47 6.55 -2.41
C SER A 79 -4.52 5.89 -1.56
N CYS A 80 -4.16 5.48 -0.36
CA CYS A 80 -5.07 4.85 0.58
C CYS A 80 -4.71 5.31 1.98
N GLU A 81 -5.69 5.85 2.68
CA GLU A 81 -5.59 6.06 4.12
C GLU A 81 -6.14 4.83 4.82
N GLN A 82 -5.37 4.34 5.80
CA GLN A 82 -5.75 3.21 6.64
C GLN A 82 -6.10 3.75 8.03
N THR A 83 -7.35 3.56 8.43
CA THR A 83 -7.84 3.96 9.76
C THR A 83 -8.08 2.74 10.63
N LEU A 84 -7.69 2.83 11.91
CA LEU A 84 -8.02 1.82 12.89
C LEU A 84 -9.50 1.91 13.25
N GLN A 85 -10.22 0.80 13.16
CA GLN A 85 -11.59 0.69 13.64
C GLN A 85 -11.65 0.51 15.17
N LYS A 86 -10.57 0.02 15.78
CA LYS A 86 -10.48 -0.20 17.23
C LYS A 86 -9.04 -0.02 17.72
N GLY A 87 -8.86 0.73 18.81
CA GLY A 87 -7.56 0.99 19.43
C GLY A 87 -6.93 2.32 19.00
N GLU A 88 -5.83 2.69 19.65
CA GLU A 88 -4.95 3.80 19.26
C GLU A 88 -3.70 3.24 18.58
N GLY A 89 -3.22 3.91 17.55
CA GLY A 89 -2.03 3.49 16.81
C GLY A 89 -1.67 4.50 15.72
N PRO A 90 -0.52 4.30 15.07
CA PRO A 90 0.01 5.25 14.11
C PRO A 90 -0.96 5.42 12.94
N LYS A 91 -1.13 6.65 12.46
CA LYS A 91 -1.88 6.89 11.22
C LYS A 91 -1.05 6.30 10.10
N THR A 92 -1.62 5.31 9.43
CA THR A 92 -0.95 4.64 8.31
C THR A 92 -1.60 5.03 7.00
N SER A 93 -0.78 5.28 5.98
CA SER A 93 -1.26 5.46 4.61
C SER A 93 -0.26 4.87 3.64
N TRP A 94 -0.70 4.64 2.41
CA TRP A 94 0.18 4.22 1.35
C TRP A 94 -0.20 4.85 0.03
N THR A 95 0.78 4.98 -0.86
CA THR A 95 0.57 5.41 -2.24
C THR A 95 1.28 4.47 -3.21
N ARG A 96 0.63 4.17 -4.33
CA ARG A 96 1.21 3.48 -5.48
C ARG A 96 1.23 4.42 -6.65
N GLU A 97 2.41 4.71 -7.18
CA GLU A 97 2.61 5.63 -8.30
C GLU A 97 3.39 4.94 -9.42
N MET A 98 2.89 5.06 -10.64
CA MET A 98 3.59 4.59 -11.85
C MET A 98 4.40 5.73 -12.47
N THR A 99 5.71 5.54 -12.56
CA THR A 99 6.60 6.51 -13.22
C THR A 99 6.47 6.42 -14.74
N ASN A 100 6.97 7.44 -15.46
CA ASN A 100 7.05 7.41 -16.92
C ASN A 100 7.96 6.29 -17.44
N ASP A 101 8.94 5.89 -16.63
CA ASP A 101 9.97 4.91 -16.98
C ASP A 101 9.51 3.46 -16.73
N GLY A 102 8.25 3.27 -16.30
CA GLY A 102 7.66 1.96 -16.01
C GLY A 102 8.04 1.39 -14.65
N GLU A 103 8.52 2.23 -13.73
CA GLU A 103 8.76 1.84 -12.34
C GLU A 103 7.49 2.06 -11.50
N LEU A 104 7.26 1.16 -10.56
CA LEU A 104 6.21 1.29 -9.56
C LEU A 104 6.83 1.75 -8.24
N ILE A 105 6.42 2.93 -7.78
CA ILE A 105 6.81 3.48 -6.48
C ILE A 105 5.71 3.18 -5.48
N LEU A 106 6.05 2.44 -4.43
CA LEU A 106 5.20 2.22 -3.27
C LEU A 106 5.75 3.04 -2.09
N THR A 107 4.99 4.04 -1.66
CA THR A 107 5.30 4.82 -0.46
C THR A 107 4.34 4.40 0.64
N MET A 108 4.87 4.13 1.83
CA MET A 108 4.12 3.72 3.01
C MET A 108 4.47 4.67 4.14
N THR A 109 3.48 5.07 4.91
CA THR A 109 3.66 5.98 6.04
C THR A 109 3.09 5.37 7.30
N ALA A 110 3.75 5.66 8.43
CA ALA A 110 3.27 5.38 9.77
C ALA A 110 3.71 6.54 10.68
N ASP A 111 2.78 7.40 11.05
CA ASP A 111 3.05 8.69 11.70
C ASP A 111 4.10 9.51 10.93
N ASP A 112 5.24 9.82 11.54
CA ASP A 112 6.33 10.61 10.94
C ASP A 112 7.28 9.77 10.08
N VAL A 113 7.12 8.45 10.06
CA VAL A 113 7.99 7.56 9.29
C VAL A 113 7.44 7.36 7.89
N VAL A 114 8.29 7.59 6.89
CA VAL A 114 8.02 7.33 5.48
C VAL A 114 8.98 6.26 4.99
N CYS A 115 8.44 5.20 4.40
CA CYS A 115 9.17 4.15 3.71
C CYS A 115 8.83 4.21 2.22
N THR A 116 9.85 4.14 1.37
CA THR A 116 9.69 4.15 -0.08
C THR A 116 10.31 2.90 -0.68
N ARG A 117 9.56 2.20 -1.51
CA ARG A 117 10.01 1.03 -2.25
C ARG A 117 9.82 1.26 -3.73
N VAL A 118 10.84 0.94 -4.51
CA VAL A 118 10.80 1.03 -5.97
C VAL A 118 10.79 -0.38 -6.54
N TYR A 119 9.86 -0.65 -7.45
CA TYR A 119 9.73 -1.90 -8.15
C TYR A 119 9.85 -1.67 -9.66
N ILE A 120 10.41 -2.65 -10.34
CA ILE A 120 10.47 -2.72 -11.79
C ILE A 120 9.65 -3.91 -12.27
N ARG A 121 9.02 -3.80 -13.43
CA ARG A 121 8.29 -4.91 -14.04
C ARG A 121 9.30 -6.01 -14.42
N GLU A 122 8.94 -7.26 -14.13
CA GLU A 122 9.71 -8.44 -14.59
C GLU A 122 9.46 -8.72 -16.08
#